data_AF-A0A1H4E9E1-F1
#
_entry.id   AF-A0A1H4E9E1-F1
#
_cell.length_a   1.000
_cell.length_b   1.000
_cell.length_c   1.000
_cell.angle_alpha   90.00
_cell.angle_beta   90.00
_cell.angle_gamma   90.00
#
_symmetry.space_group_name_H-M   'P 1'
#
loop_
_entity.id
_entity.type
_entity.pdbx_description
1 polymer ?
#
loop_
_entity_poly.entity_id
_entity_poly.type
_entity_poly.pdbx_seq_one_letter_code
_entity_poly.pdbx_strand_id
1 'polypeptide(L)'
;MGFLEQLLGKSEYKTCEMEINFAMEEGDEESGYIIAEIFGEEVIGWNKYIHALCSFKEDSELWDYDYTYVELIKTANRFPEVTIPVLFQLKGGKVTDMRVDFITYSNRVNDESFAELRVKAFHVMNIKSAFDRRSKEPRL
;
A
#
# COMPACT_ATOMS: atom_id res chain seq x y z
N MET A 1 31.64 -21.87 -1.21
CA MET A 1 30.94 -20.70 -1.77
C MET A 1 30.32 -19.98 -0.61
N GLY A 2 30.84 -18.79 -0.29
CA GLY A 2 30.96 -18.29 1.08
C GLY A 2 30.16 -17.03 1.35
N PHE A 3 29.66 -16.95 2.59
CA PHE A 3 29.26 -15.82 3.45
C PHE A 3 29.07 -14.40 2.85
N LEU A 4 29.93 -13.96 1.94
CA LEU A 4 29.80 -12.71 1.19
C LEU A 4 28.57 -12.69 0.26
N GLU A 5 28.16 -13.82 -0.31
CA GLU A 5 26.93 -13.89 -1.15
C GLU A 5 25.65 -13.76 -0.33
N GLN A 6 25.68 -14.11 0.97
CA GLN A 6 24.59 -13.86 1.92
C GLN A 6 24.58 -12.39 2.41
N LEU A 7 25.75 -11.76 2.53
CA LEU A 7 25.90 -10.35 2.91
C LEU A 7 25.54 -9.37 1.78
N LEU A 8 25.75 -9.77 0.52
CA LEU A 8 25.42 -9.02 -0.70
C LEU A 8 24.09 -9.49 -1.30
N GLY A 9 23.08 -9.74 -0.46
CA GLY A 9 21.81 -10.34 -0.85
C GLY A 9 21.35 -9.89 -2.23
N LYS A 10 21.29 -10.84 -3.16
CA LYS A 10 20.95 -10.57 -4.57
C LYS A 10 19.66 -9.76 -4.61
N SER A 11 19.73 -8.65 -5.34
CA SER A 11 18.53 -7.87 -5.64
C SER A 11 17.60 -8.74 -6.49
N GLU A 12 16.43 -9.06 -5.96
CA GLU A 12 15.40 -9.83 -6.66
C GLU A 12 14.14 -8.97 -6.79
N TYR A 13 13.57 -8.91 -7.99
CA TYR A 13 12.23 -8.36 -8.19
C TYR A 13 11.21 -9.44 -7.86
N LYS A 14 10.20 -9.08 -7.09
CA LYS A 14 9.08 -9.94 -6.74
C LYS A 14 7.76 -9.26 -7.08
N THR A 15 6.83 -10.07 -7.55
CA THR A 15 5.42 -9.67 -7.73
C THR A 15 4.56 -10.60 -6.90
N CYS A 16 3.65 -10.05 -6.11
CA CYS A 16 2.67 -10.82 -5.36
C CYS A 16 1.34 -10.08 -5.28
N GLU A 17 0.25 -10.84 -5.20
CA GLU A 17 -1.07 -10.30 -4.85
C GLU A 17 -1.06 -9.90 -3.37
N MET A 18 -1.40 -8.65 -3.09
CA MET A 18 -1.49 -8.12 -1.72
C MET A 18 -2.84 -7.43 -1.52
N GLU A 19 -3.41 -7.57 -0.33
CA GLU A 19 -4.61 -6.83 0.04
C GLU A 19 -4.29 -5.34 0.11
N ILE A 20 -5.19 -4.51 -0.42
CA ILE A 20 -5.06 -3.06 -0.38
C ILE A 20 -6.31 -2.43 0.21
N ASN A 21 -6.10 -1.54 1.18
CA ASN A 21 -7.12 -0.68 1.74
C ASN A 21 -6.77 0.78 1.46
N PHE A 22 -7.78 1.62 1.32
CA PHE A 22 -7.59 3.04 1.08
C PHE A 22 -8.03 3.88 2.28
N ALA A 23 -7.19 4.84 2.65
CA ALA A 23 -7.43 5.74 3.77
C ALA A 23 -7.08 7.19 3.40
N MET A 24 -7.65 8.12 4.15
CA MET A 24 -7.29 9.54 4.14
C MET A 24 -6.43 9.81 5.38
N GLU A 25 -5.37 10.61 5.25
CA GLU A 25 -4.61 11.06 6.41
C GLU A 25 -5.47 12.03 7.23
N GLU A 26 -5.53 11.83 8.55
CA GLU A 26 -6.33 12.70 9.43
C GLU A 26 -5.79 14.14 9.39
N GLY A 27 -6.58 15.06 8.85
CA GLY A 27 -6.28 16.49 8.85
C GLY A 27 -5.79 17.07 7.52
N ASP A 28 -5.84 16.32 6.42
CA ASP A 28 -5.24 16.76 5.14
C ASP A 28 -6.17 16.57 3.92
N GLU A 29 -7.37 17.17 3.99
CA GLU A 29 -8.34 17.22 2.87
C GLU A 29 -7.77 17.95 1.63
N GLU A 30 -6.72 18.77 1.79
CA GLU A 30 -6.06 19.55 0.73
C GLU A 30 -4.74 18.93 0.24
N SER A 31 -4.32 17.78 0.77
CA SER A 31 -2.99 17.20 0.49
C SER A 31 -2.76 16.78 -0.97
N GLY A 32 -3.83 16.56 -1.75
CA GLY A 32 -3.71 16.01 -3.10
C GLY A 32 -3.25 14.55 -3.13
N TYR A 33 -3.44 13.81 -2.03
CA TYR A 33 -3.02 12.42 -1.90
C TYR A 33 -4.09 11.54 -1.24
N ILE A 34 -4.01 10.24 -1.55
CA ILE A 34 -4.73 9.16 -0.89
C ILE A 34 -3.71 8.13 -0.39
N ILE A 35 -3.97 7.52 0.76
CA ILE A 35 -3.13 6.46 1.30
C ILE A 35 -3.65 5.12 0.81
N ALA A 36 -2.74 4.32 0.24
CA ALA A 36 -2.92 2.90 0.01
C ALA A 36 -2.18 2.12 1.11
N GLU A 37 -2.92 1.44 1.96
CA GLU A 37 -2.41 0.51 2.97
C GLU A 37 -2.38 -0.89 2.37
N ILE A 38 -1.17 -1.44 2.19
CA ILE A 38 -0.95 -2.70 1.48
C ILE A 38 -0.45 -3.75 2.46
N PHE A 39 -1.18 -4.86 2.55
CA PHE A 39 -0.94 -5.94 3.50
C PHE A 39 -0.43 -7.20 2.77
N GLY A 40 0.68 -7.75 3.26
CA GLY A 40 1.34 -8.90 2.66
C GLY A 40 2.33 -9.55 3.61
N GLU A 41 1.83 -10.09 4.73
CA GLU A 41 2.63 -10.59 5.86
C GLU A 41 3.78 -11.52 5.45
N GLU A 42 3.54 -12.36 4.43
CA GLU A 42 4.49 -13.33 3.89
C GLU A 42 5.75 -12.68 3.28
N VAL A 43 5.65 -11.42 2.90
CA VAL A 43 6.64 -10.69 2.11
C VAL A 43 7.33 -9.61 2.94
N ILE A 44 6.55 -8.77 3.62
CA ILE A 44 7.07 -7.62 4.37
C ILE A 44 7.32 -7.93 5.85
N GLY A 45 6.86 -9.10 6.29
CA GLY A 45 6.97 -9.59 7.66
C GLY A 45 5.67 -9.41 8.45
N TRP A 46 5.56 -10.17 9.54
CA TRP A 46 4.40 -10.15 10.43
C TRP A 46 4.23 -8.78 11.08
N ASN A 47 2.97 -8.37 11.31
CA ASN A 47 2.61 -7.07 11.89
C ASN A 47 3.14 -5.85 11.13
N LYS A 48 3.35 -5.97 9.83
CA LYS A 48 3.78 -4.87 8.97
C LYS A 48 2.82 -4.68 7.81
N TYR A 49 2.74 -3.45 7.35
CA TYR A 49 2.03 -3.05 6.15
C TYR A 49 2.86 -2.00 5.41
N ILE A 50 2.60 -1.83 4.12
CA ILE A 50 3.18 -0.72 3.36
C ILE A 50 2.16 0.41 3.34
N HIS A 51 2.58 1.58 3.80
CA HIS A 51 1.86 2.83 3.71
C HIS A 51 2.34 3.58 2.47
N ALA A 52 1.55 3.56 1.39
CA ALA A 52 1.88 4.16 0.10
C ALA A 52 1.11 5.47 -0.12
N LEU A 53 1.83 6.57 -0.26
CA LEU A 53 1.28 7.86 -0.65
C LEU A 53 0.99 7.84 -2.16
N CYS A 54 -0.27 7.95 -2.53
CA CYS A 54 -0.73 7.84 -3.90
C CYS A 54 -1.35 9.16 -4.37
N SER A 55 -1.10 9.53 -5.62
CA SER A 55 -1.66 10.72 -6.25
C SER A 55 -2.20 10.37 -7.61
N PHE A 56 -3.01 11.23 -8.22
CA PHE A 56 -3.30 11.07 -9.63
C PHE A 56 -2.03 11.30 -10.49
N LYS A 57 -2.05 10.81 -11.73
CA LYS A 57 -1.06 11.19 -12.73
C LYS A 57 -1.20 12.70 -13.02
N GLU A 58 -0.10 13.33 -13.42
CA GLU A 58 -0.05 14.78 -13.69
C GLU A 58 -0.94 15.21 -14.86
N ASP A 59 -1.22 14.29 -15.79
CA ASP A 59 -2.08 14.46 -16.95
C ASP A 59 -3.52 14.02 -16.72
N SER A 60 -3.85 13.58 -15.50
CA SER A 60 -5.21 13.14 -15.17
C SER A 60 -6.12 14.34 -14.95
N GLU A 61 -7.27 14.35 -15.63
CA GLU A 61 -8.31 15.37 -15.41
C GLU A 61 -8.82 15.36 -13.97
N LEU A 62 -8.67 14.24 -13.25
CA LEU A 62 -9.08 14.04 -11.85
C LEU A 62 -8.21 14.79 -10.84
N TRP A 63 -7.03 15.28 -11.26
CA TRP A 63 -6.08 15.98 -10.39
C TRP A 63 -6.66 17.26 -9.76
N ASP A 64 -7.51 17.98 -10.50
CA ASP A 64 -8.05 19.29 -10.11
C ASP A 64 -9.40 19.21 -9.36
N TYR A 65 -9.90 18.01 -9.07
CA TYR A 65 -11.22 17.83 -8.45
C TYR A 65 -11.09 17.55 -6.94
N ASP A 66 -11.47 18.55 -6.13
CA ASP A 66 -11.35 18.59 -4.66
C ASP A 66 -11.98 17.39 -3.92
N TYR A 67 -12.94 16.68 -4.53
CA TYR A 67 -13.69 15.59 -3.87
C TYR A 67 -13.36 14.19 -4.36
N THR A 68 -12.46 14.04 -5.34
CA THR A 68 -12.25 12.74 -6.00
C THR A 68 -11.70 11.69 -5.04
N TYR A 69 -10.80 12.06 -4.14
CA TYR A 69 -10.24 11.13 -3.14
C TYR A 69 -11.29 10.63 -2.15
N VAL A 70 -12.22 11.49 -1.75
CA VAL A 70 -13.33 11.11 -0.86
C VAL A 70 -14.24 10.08 -1.54
N GLU A 71 -14.57 10.29 -2.81
CA GLU A 71 -15.39 9.33 -3.56
C GLU A 71 -14.66 8.01 -3.81
N LEU A 72 -13.35 8.04 -4.11
CA LEU A 72 -12.53 6.83 -4.21
C LEU A 72 -12.58 6.01 -2.91
N ILE A 73 -12.43 6.64 -1.75
CA ILE A 73 -12.51 5.94 -0.45
C ILE A 73 -13.91 5.35 -0.22
N LYS A 74 -14.97 6.08 -0.57
CA LYS A 74 -16.34 5.56 -0.48
C LYS A 74 -16.55 4.35 -1.39
N THR A 75 -15.98 4.36 -2.60
CA THR A 75 -16.01 3.21 -3.51
C THR A 75 -15.22 2.05 -2.92
N ALA A 76 -13.97 2.27 -2.49
CA ALA A 76 -13.11 1.25 -1.91
C ALA A 76 -13.75 0.55 -0.70
N ASN A 77 -14.42 1.30 0.19
CA ASN A 77 -15.10 0.75 1.36
C ASN A 77 -16.28 -0.19 1.03
N ARG A 78 -16.80 -0.17 -0.21
CA ARG A 78 -17.82 -1.14 -0.66
C ARG A 78 -17.21 -2.48 -1.10
N PHE A 79 -15.90 -2.50 -1.33
CA PHE A 79 -15.13 -3.67 -1.75
C PHE A 79 -13.99 -3.93 -0.76
N PRO A 80 -14.32 -4.28 0.50
CA PRO A 80 -13.29 -4.74 1.43
C PRO A 80 -12.62 -6.00 0.87
N GLU A 81 -11.34 -6.20 1.17
CA GLU A 81 -10.58 -7.42 0.79
C GLU A 81 -10.17 -7.53 -0.70
N VAL A 82 -10.11 -6.42 -1.44
CA VAL A 82 -9.52 -6.43 -2.79
C VAL A 82 -8.02 -6.61 -2.69
N THR A 83 -7.50 -7.63 -3.37
CA THR A 83 -6.06 -7.79 -3.60
C THR A 83 -5.66 -7.18 -4.94
N ILE A 84 -4.38 -6.83 -5.11
CA ILE A 84 -3.81 -6.44 -6.41
C ILE A 84 -2.33 -6.84 -6.53
N PRO A 85 -1.79 -6.94 -7.77
CA PRO A 85 -0.37 -7.13 -7.97
C PRO A 85 0.45 -5.96 -7.43
N VAL A 86 1.43 -6.26 -6.59
CA VAL A 86 2.45 -5.32 -6.14
C VAL A 86 3.82 -5.84 -6.58
N LEU A 87 4.51 -5.05 -7.40
CA LEU A 87 5.87 -5.31 -7.87
C LEU A 87 6.84 -4.51 -7.02
N PHE A 88 7.90 -5.13 -6.53
CA PHE A 88 8.95 -4.43 -5.78
C PHE A 88 10.28 -5.17 -5.89
N GLN A 89 11.36 -4.45 -5.58
CA GLN A 89 12.69 -4.98 -5.46
C GLN A 89 13.00 -5.29 -3.98
N LEU A 90 13.54 -6.47 -3.70
CA LEU A 90 14.10 -6.80 -2.39
C LEU A 90 15.61 -6.61 -2.40
N LYS A 91 16.09 -5.63 -1.62
CA LYS A 91 17.52 -5.34 -1.47
C LYS A 91 17.91 -5.38 0.01
N GLY A 92 18.69 -6.40 0.40
CA GLY A 92 19.10 -6.60 1.80
C GLY A 92 17.92 -6.76 2.77
N GLY A 93 16.85 -7.44 2.34
CA GLY A 93 15.63 -7.64 3.13
C GLY A 93 14.70 -6.42 3.24
N LYS A 94 14.96 -5.36 2.47
CA LYS A 94 14.12 -4.16 2.41
C LYS A 94 13.42 -4.07 1.06
N VAL A 95 12.16 -3.62 1.09
CA VAL A 95 11.36 -3.28 -0.10
C VAL A 95 11.86 -1.95 -0.67
N THR A 96 12.23 -1.95 -1.94
CA THR A 96 12.64 -0.78 -2.74
C THR A 96 11.95 -0.82 -4.12
N ASP A 97 11.92 0.30 -4.84
CA ASP A 97 11.33 0.41 -6.19
C ASP A 97 9.94 -0.25 -6.32
N MET A 98 9.02 0.12 -5.43
CA MET A 98 7.68 -0.46 -5.40
C MET A 98 6.76 0.17 -6.44
N ARG A 99 5.94 -0.67 -7.08
CA ARG A 99 4.86 -0.32 -8.00
C ARG A 99 3.63 -1.11 -7.66
N VAL A 100 2.47 -0.45 -7.77
CA VAL A 100 1.17 -1.00 -7.41
C VAL A 100 0.31 -0.96 -8.67
N ASP A 101 -0.29 -2.10 -9.03
CA ASP A 101 -1.12 -2.20 -10.23
C ASP A 101 -2.56 -1.76 -9.95
N PHE A 102 -2.78 -0.44 -9.96
CA PHE A 102 -4.10 0.14 -9.76
C PHE A 102 -5.04 -0.09 -10.96
N ILE A 103 -4.54 -0.46 -12.14
CA ILE A 103 -5.39 -0.85 -13.28
C ILE A 103 -6.14 -2.13 -12.90
N THR A 104 -5.45 -3.08 -12.27
CA THR A 104 -6.11 -4.28 -11.76
C THR A 104 -7.14 -3.95 -10.67
N TYR A 105 -6.86 -2.99 -9.77
CA TYR A 105 -7.86 -2.54 -8.78
C TYR A 105 -9.11 -1.97 -9.46
N SER A 106 -8.90 -1.00 -10.37
CA SER A 106 -9.94 -0.35 -11.18
C SER A 106 -10.87 -1.36 -11.83
N ASN A 107 -10.30 -2.40 -12.46
CA ASN A 107 -11.08 -3.45 -13.11
C ASN A 107 -11.90 -4.29 -12.12
N ARG A 108 -11.35 -4.56 -10.92
CA ARG A 108 -12.03 -5.38 -9.89
C ARG A 108 -13.20 -4.64 -9.24
N VAL A 109 -13.10 -3.32 -9.07
CA VAL A 109 -14.15 -2.49 -8.46
C VAL A 109 -15.04 -1.77 -9.49
N ASN A 110 -14.71 -1.91 -10.78
CA ASN A 110 -15.40 -1.26 -11.90
C ASN A 110 -15.48 0.28 -11.76
N ASP A 111 -14.34 0.89 -11.45
CA ASP A 111 -14.17 2.35 -11.35
C ASP A 111 -12.81 2.76 -11.93
N GLU A 112 -12.84 3.38 -13.11
CA GLU A 112 -11.66 3.77 -13.90
C GLU A 112 -10.77 4.80 -13.18
N SER A 113 -11.33 5.53 -12.22
CA SER A 113 -10.62 6.55 -11.46
C SER A 113 -9.41 5.98 -10.71
N PHE A 114 -9.45 4.72 -10.29
CA PHE A 114 -8.31 4.08 -9.64
C PHE A 114 -7.13 3.86 -10.58
N ALA A 115 -7.37 3.61 -11.88
CA ALA A 115 -6.30 3.37 -12.86
C ALA A 115 -5.42 4.62 -13.09
N GLU A 116 -5.90 5.78 -12.65
CA GLU A 116 -5.21 7.07 -12.70
C GLU A 116 -4.30 7.32 -11.50
N LEU A 117 -4.30 6.43 -10.50
CA LEU A 117 -3.41 6.54 -9.34
C LEU A 117 -1.98 6.10 -9.67
N ARG A 118 -1.01 6.72 -8.99
CA ARG A 118 0.39 6.31 -8.95
C ARG A 118 0.97 6.46 -7.55
N VAL A 119 1.91 5.60 -7.21
CA VAL A 119 2.68 5.70 -5.96
C VAL A 119 3.71 6.81 -6.09
N LYS A 120 3.68 7.77 -5.16
CA LYS A 120 4.67 8.86 -5.04
C LYS A 120 5.76 8.54 -4.04
N ALA A 121 5.37 7.97 -2.91
CA ALA A 121 6.26 7.56 -1.83
C ALA A 121 5.66 6.36 -1.10
N PHE A 122 6.49 5.60 -0.39
CA PHE A 122 6.00 4.53 0.46
C PHE A 122 6.91 4.29 1.66
N HIS A 123 6.31 3.80 2.74
CA HIS A 123 7.00 3.42 3.96
C HIS A 123 6.50 2.07 4.45
N VAL A 124 7.41 1.18 4.85
CA VAL A 124 7.02 -0.02 5.58
C VAL A 124 6.77 0.37 7.03
N MET A 125 5.53 0.23 7.46
CA MET A 125 5.06 0.61 8.78
C MET A 125 4.84 -0.65 9.62
N ASN A 126 5.01 -0.52 10.93
CA ASN A 126 4.48 -1.53 11.84
C ASN A 126 3.00 -1.24 12.04
N ILE A 127 2.16 -2.26 12.03
CA ILE A 127 0.78 -2.16 12.49
C ILE A 127 0.90 -1.76 13.97
N LYS A 128 0.72 -0.47 14.28
CA LYS A 128 0.67 0.00 15.66
C LYS A 128 -0.49 -0.74 16.28
N SER A 129 -0.19 -1.73 17.10
CA SER A 129 -1.21 -2.52 17.75
C SER A 129 -2.04 -1.58 18.63
N ALA A 130 -3.23 -1.19 18.16
CA ALA A 130 -4.33 -0.86 19.06
C ALA A 130 -4.62 -2.04 20.03
N PHE A 131 -4.05 -3.23 19.72
CA PHE A 131 -3.98 -4.42 20.55
C PHE A 131 -2.93 -4.43 21.68
N ASP A 132 -1.96 -3.52 21.74
CA ASP A 132 -0.93 -3.54 22.83
C ASP A 132 -1.44 -3.00 24.18
N ARG A 133 -2.72 -2.57 24.23
CA ARG A 133 -3.42 -2.21 25.47
C ARG A 133 -4.36 -3.31 26.00
N ARG A 134 -4.60 -4.40 25.24
CA ARG A 134 -5.46 -5.53 25.68
C ARG A 134 -4.71 -6.84 25.93
N SER A 135 -3.44 -6.93 25.55
CA SER A 135 -2.59 -8.13 25.74
C SER A 135 -1.85 -8.16 27.09
N LYS A 136 -2.03 -7.14 27.95
CA LYS A 136 -1.37 -7.04 29.28
C LYS A 136 -2.22 -7.50 30.46
N GLU A 137 -3.29 -8.27 30.25
CA GLU A 137 -3.86 -9.05 31.34
C GLU A 137 -3.26 -10.46 31.31
N PRO A 138 -2.48 -10.87 32.33
CA PRO A 138 -2.19 -12.28 32.50
C PRO A 138 -3.53 -12.97 32.76
N ARG A 139 -3.90 -13.92 31.90
CA ARG A 139 -4.95 -14.88 32.24
C ARG A 139 -4.41 -15.71 33.41
N LEU A 140 -4.87 -15.39 34.61
CA LEU A 140 -4.78 -16.24 35.79
C LEU A 140 -5.72 -17.43 35.63
#